data_AF-A0A7Y1TL55-F1
#
_entry.id   AF-A0A7Y1TL55-F1
#
_cell.length_a   1.000
_cell.length_b   1.000
_cell.length_c   1.000
_cell.angle_alpha   90.00
_cell.angle_beta   90.00
_cell.angle_gamma   90.00
#
_symmetry.space_group_name_H-M   'P 1'
#
loop_
_entity.id
_entity.type
_entity.pdbx_description
1 polymer ?
#
loop_
_entity_poly.entity_id
_entity_poly.type
_entity_poly.pdbx_seq_one_letter_code
_entity_poly.pdbx_strand_id
1 'polypeptide(L)'
;MSTALIGIIAVQIYWIKSSVEIREKQFSNDVLFALAKVSDNIQEREIDDYYREYGQAIDSLNRSNESNKTDFFFSRIDTSKNEVFTFRQSILETNSKTSSELFENDPIDFKSFFSEKEKEIARITKNAGDLKEVIPIERTRIVERLKNLEKLQFESFFKDIAPRKPIYDRVSKNEIELNLENELRNRGVDTDYEFGVYEDGLATKLRSNKFRYEENRGYPVPLFIDNEGNSDYKLIVNFPKKEKFILASISNILALSAVFILIIILAFASALYQLIRQKQISAIKTDFINNMTHEFKTPIATINLALDAI
;
A
#
# COMPACT_ATOMS: atom_id res chain seq x y z
N MET A 1 -25.87 28.21 25.38
CA MET A 1 -24.40 28.00 25.44
C MET A 1 -24.04 26.58 25.82
N SER A 2 -24.56 26.02 26.91
CA SER A 2 -24.17 24.66 27.38
C SER A 2 -24.49 23.53 26.39
N THR A 3 -25.62 23.60 25.67
CA THR A 3 -26.00 22.60 24.65
C THR A 3 -25.04 22.60 23.46
N ALA A 4 -24.60 23.77 23.01
CA ALA A 4 -23.63 23.90 21.92
C ALA A 4 -22.25 23.35 22.31
N LEU A 5 -21.81 23.55 23.55
CA LEU A 5 -20.55 23.00 24.06
C LEU A 5 -20.55 21.46 24.04
N ILE A 6 -21.63 20.85 24.55
CA ILE A 6 -21.79 19.39 24.55
C ILE A 6 -21.73 18.86 23.11
N GLY A 7 -22.40 19.53 22.17
CA GLY A 7 -22.36 19.18 20.75
C GLY A 7 -20.94 19.23 20.17
N ILE A 8 -20.17 20.29 20.44
CA ILE A 8 -18.80 20.43 19.94
C ILE A 8 -17.88 19.36 20.52
N ILE A 9 -17.96 19.09 21.82
CA ILE A 9 -17.15 18.04 22.47
C ILE A 9 -17.49 16.66 21.89
N ALA A 10 -18.78 16.37 21.68
CA ALA A 10 -19.22 15.13 21.04
C ALA A 10 -18.65 14.98 19.63
N VAL A 11 -18.65 16.05 18.83
CA VAL A 11 -18.05 16.05 17.48
C VAL A 11 -16.54 15.79 17.55
N GLN A 12 -15.82 16.39 18.50
CA GLN A 12 -14.37 16.15 18.66
C GLN A 12 -14.06 14.70 19.05
N ILE A 13 -14.81 14.13 20.00
CA ILE A 13 -14.65 12.73 20.40
C ILE A 13 -14.95 11.79 19.21
N TYR A 14 -16.02 12.07 18.47
CA TYR A 14 -16.37 11.32 17.27
C TYR A 14 -15.26 11.40 16.22
N TRP A 15 -14.69 12.58 16.00
CA TRP A 15 -13.62 12.79 15.03
C TRP A 15 -12.33 12.05 15.41
N ILE A 16 -11.95 12.04 16.70
CA ILE A 16 -10.82 11.27 17.21
C ILE A 16 -11.06 9.77 17.01
N LYS A 17 -12.23 9.26 17.40
CA LYS A 17 -12.59 7.85 17.22
C LYS A 17 -12.55 7.44 15.75
N SER A 18 -13.12 8.27 14.88
CA SER A 18 -13.10 8.05 13.42
C SER A 18 -11.67 8.05 12.88
N SER A 19 -10.81 8.96 13.34
CA SER A 19 -9.40 9.01 12.92
C SER A 19 -8.62 7.76 13.32
N VAL A 20 -8.85 7.23 14.53
CA VAL A 20 -8.28 5.96 14.97
C VAL A 20 -8.77 4.81 14.10
N GLU A 21 -10.09 4.72 13.84
CA GLU A 21 -10.69 3.65 13.03
C GLU A 21 -10.18 3.69 11.58
N ILE A 22 -10.05 4.88 10.98
CA ILE A 22 -9.49 5.06 9.64
C ILE A 22 -8.03 4.57 9.61
N ARG A 23 -7.23 4.94 10.63
CA ARG A 23 -5.83 4.50 10.70
C ARG A 23 -5.70 3.00 10.94
N GLU A 24 -6.58 2.39 11.73
CA GLU A 24 -6.66 0.94 11.91
C GLU A 24 -6.97 0.19 10.62
N LYS A 25 -7.91 0.71 9.82
CA LYS A 25 -8.24 0.15 8.50
C LYS A 25 -7.08 0.28 7.54
N GLN A 26 -6.45 1.46 7.49
CA GLN A 26 -5.27 1.70 6.66
C GLN A 26 -4.12 0.76 7.03
N PHE A 27 -3.79 0.66 8.32
CA PHE A 27 -2.77 -0.26 8.83
C PHE A 27 -3.07 -1.71 8.41
N SER A 28 -4.32 -2.14 8.57
CA SER A 28 -4.73 -3.51 8.21
C SER A 28 -4.58 -3.78 6.71
N ASN A 29 -4.94 -2.81 5.86
CA ASN A 29 -4.74 -2.92 4.41
C ASN A 29 -3.25 -2.93 4.05
N ASP A 30 -2.45 -2.03 4.62
CA ASP A 30 -1.01 -1.96 4.38
C ASP A 30 -0.31 -3.26 4.77
N VAL A 31 -0.68 -3.83 5.92
CA VAL A 31 -0.22 -5.15 6.35
C VAL A 31 -0.66 -6.23 5.37
N LEU A 32 -1.94 -6.33 5.02
CA LEU A 32 -2.42 -7.36 4.09
C LEU A 32 -1.71 -7.29 2.73
N PHE A 33 -1.48 -6.10 2.20
CA PHE A 33 -0.73 -5.93 0.96
C PHE A 33 0.76 -6.27 1.10
N ALA A 34 1.40 -5.95 2.24
CA ALA A 34 2.76 -6.40 2.51
C ALA A 34 2.82 -7.92 2.54
N LEU A 35 1.93 -8.57 3.30
CA LEU A 35 1.91 -10.02 3.45
C LEU A 35 1.59 -10.74 2.14
N ALA A 36 0.66 -10.22 1.34
CA ALA A 36 0.40 -10.72 -0.02
C ALA A 36 1.66 -10.64 -0.88
N LYS A 37 2.36 -9.51 -0.82
CA LYS A 37 3.62 -9.34 -1.57
C LYS A 37 4.73 -10.28 -1.08
N VAL A 38 4.80 -10.55 0.23
CA VAL A 38 5.70 -11.57 0.80
C VAL A 38 5.39 -12.95 0.23
N SER A 39 4.11 -13.33 0.17
CA SER A 39 3.69 -14.60 -0.44
C SER A 39 4.09 -14.69 -1.90
N ASP A 40 3.82 -13.63 -2.68
CA ASP A 40 4.19 -13.54 -4.09
C ASP A 40 5.70 -13.65 -4.27
N ASN A 41 6.50 -12.93 -3.47
CA ASN A 41 7.96 -12.95 -3.56
C ASN A 41 8.52 -14.35 -3.26
N ILE A 42 8.00 -15.03 -2.23
CA ILE A 42 8.41 -16.40 -1.87
C ILE A 42 8.05 -17.37 -3.01
N GLN A 43 6.84 -17.26 -3.56
CA GLN A 43 6.40 -18.10 -4.67
C GLN A 43 7.20 -17.84 -5.94
N GLU A 44 7.43 -16.58 -6.28
CA GLU A 44 8.23 -16.19 -7.45
C GLU A 44 9.66 -16.72 -7.36
N ARG A 45 10.25 -16.69 -6.16
CA ARG A 45 11.57 -17.23 -5.84
C ARG A 45 11.59 -18.76 -5.95
N GLU A 46 10.57 -19.47 -5.47
CA GLU A 46 10.44 -20.92 -5.63
C GLU A 46 10.37 -21.31 -7.12
N ILE A 47 9.57 -20.60 -7.91
CA ILE A 47 9.48 -20.84 -9.36
C ILE A 47 10.83 -20.56 -10.04
N ASP A 48 11.55 -19.52 -9.61
CA ASP A 48 12.91 -19.22 -10.10
C ASP A 48 13.92 -20.32 -9.74
N ASP A 49 13.84 -20.87 -8.53
CA ASP A 49 14.68 -22.00 -8.11
C ASP A 49 14.46 -23.20 -9.03
N TYR A 50 13.19 -23.56 -9.29
CA TYR A 50 12.84 -24.63 -10.23
C TYR A 50 13.31 -24.35 -11.66
N TYR A 51 13.11 -23.12 -12.14
CA TYR A 51 13.59 -22.73 -13.48
C TYR A 51 15.13 -22.77 -13.56
N ARG A 52 15.86 -22.41 -12.50
CA ARG A 52 17.34 -22.53 -12.47
C ARG A 52 17.82 -23.97 -12.45
N GLU A 53 17.18 -24.81 -11.63
CA GLU A 53 17.49 -26.23 -11.49
C GLU A 53 17.27 -26.97 -12.81
N TYR A 54 16.13 -26.73 -13.46
CA TYR A 54 15.74 -27.46 -14.67
C TYR A 54 16.09 -26.77 -15.98
N GLY A 55 16.30 -25.45 -15.95
CA GLY A 55 16.73 -24.66 -17.12
C GLY A 55 18.08 -25.09 -17.68
N GLN A 56 18.99 -25.61 -16.84
CA GLN A 56 20.28 -26.14 -17.30
C GLN A 56 20.12 -27.41 -18.16
N ALA A 57 19.20 -28.30 -17.76
CA ALA A 57 18.85 -29.47 -18.56
C ALA A 57 18.23 -29.03 -19.90
N ILE A 58 17.39 -27.99 -19.88
CA ILE A 58 16.76 -27.41 -21.06
C ILE A 58 17.78 -26.76 -22.01
N ASP A 59 18.79 -26.08 -21.50
CA ASP A 59 19.81 -25.41 -22.32
C ASP A 59 20.76 -26.38 -23.04
N SER A 60 20.85 -27.63 -22.55
CA SER A 60 21.68 -28.69 -23.13
C SER A 60 21.02 -29.46 -24.30
N LEU A 61 19.78 -29.11 -24.67
CA LEU A 61 18.95 -29.88 -25.58
C LEU A 61 19.28 -29.71 -27.07
N ASN A 62 18.95 -30.75 -27.84
CA ASN A 62 18.91 -30.72 -29.30
C ASN A 62 17.80 -29.77 -29.76
N ARG A 63 18.22 -28.60 -30.26
CA ARG A 63 17.32 -27.63 -30.90
C ARG A 63 16.64 -28.30 -32.09
N SER A 64 15.32 -28.22 -32.17
CA SER A 64 14.65 -28.58 -33.41
C SER A 64 14.90 -27.49 -34.45
N ASN A 65 14.87 -27.82 -35.74
CA ASN A 65 15.06 -26.85 -36.82
C ASN A 65 13.83 -25.95 -37.05
N GLU A 66 12.79 -26.06 -36.22
CA GLU A 66 11.57 -25.27 -36.34
C GLU A 66 11.68 -24.02 -35.47
N SER A 67 11.87 -22.88 -36.16
CA SER A 67 11.86 -21.56 -35.54
C SER A 67 10.77 -20.69 -36.14
N ASN A 68 9.91 -20.13 -35.30
CA ASN A 68 8.94 -19.11 -35.71
C ASN A 68 9.53 -17.73 -35.44
N LYS A 69 9.29 -16.79 -36.35
CA LYS A 69 9.76 -15.41 -36.21
C LYS A 69 8.60 -14.44 -36.37
N THR A 70 8.39 -13.59 -35.37
CA THR A 70 7.44 -12.49 -35.44
C THR A 70 8.20 -11.19 -35.57
N ASP A 71 7.97 -10.46 -36.66
CA ASP A 71 8.65 -9.19 -36.96
C ASP A 71 7.68 -8.01 -36.81
N PHE A 72 8.14 -6.98 -36.09
CA PHE A 72 7.50 -5.68 -35.96
C PHE A 72 8.42 -4.60 -36.54
N PHE A 73 7.86 -3.70 -37.34
CA PHE A 73 8.60 -2.63 -38.00
C PHE A 73 7.82 -1.32 -37.93
N PHE A 74 8.51 -0.24 -37.57
CA PHE A 74 7.98 1.11 -37.52
C PHE A 74 9.00 2.10 -38.06
N SER A 75 8.59 3.03 -38.92
CA SER A 75 9.46 4.07 -39.44
C SER A 75 8.74 5.40 -39.56
N ARG A 76 9.44 6.50 -39.23
CA ARG A 76 8.92 7.87 -39.28
C ARG A 76 9.97 8.83 -39.82
N ILE A 77 9.56 9.71 -40.72
CA ILE A 77 10.39 10.78 -41.26
C ILE A 77 10.11 12.08 -40.49
N ASP A 78 11.16 12.70 -39.96
CA ASP A 78 11.15 14.06 -39.42
C ASP A 78 11.71 15.01 -40.47
N THR A 79 10.83 15.79 -41.10
CA THR A 79 11.19 16.77 -42.13
C THR A 79 11.83 18.04 -41.55
N SER A 80 11.69 18.30 -40.24
CA SER A 80 12.31 19.45 -39.58
C SER A 80 13.78 19.19 -39.27
N LYS A 81 14.12 17.94 -38.94
CA LYS A 81 15.51 17.50 -38.68
C LYS A 81 16.17 16.80 -39.87
N ASN A 82 15.42 16.55 -40.94
CA ASN A 82 15.84 15.69 -42.06
C ASN A 82 16.35 14.33 -41.58
N GLU A 83 15.59 13.69 -40.68
CA GLU A 83 15.96 12.41 -40.08
C GLU A 83 14.88 11.36 -40.32
N VAL A 84 15.29 10.11 -40.44
CA VAL A 84 14.42 8.93 -40.48
C VAL A 84 14.68 8.15 -39.21
N PHE A 85 13.66 8.02 -38.37
CA PHE A 85 13.66 7.10 -37.25
C PHE A 85 13.09 5.76 -37.71
N THR A 86 13.81 4.68 -37.45
CA THR A 86 13.39 3.30 -37.75
C THR A 86 13.53 2.47 -36.48
N PHE A 87 12.48 1.72 -36.15
CA PHE A 87 12.45 0.74 -35.08
C PHE A 87 12.02 -0.61 -35.64
N ARG A 88 12.79 -1.65 -35.33
CA ARG A 88 12.49 -3.04 -35.68
C ARG A 88 12.58 -3.88 -34.42
N GLN A 89 11.59 -4.74 -34.20
CA GLN A 89 11.63 -5.74 -33.14
C GLN A 89 11.27 -7.11 -33.73
N SER A 90 12.13 -8.10 -33.51
CA SER A 90 11.90 -9.48 -33.89
C SER A 90 11.80 -10.33 -32.63
N ILE A 91 10.81 -11.22 -32.57
CA ILE A 91 10.72 -12.28 -31.56
C ILE A 91 10.97 -13.60 -32.29
N LEU A 92 12.03 -14.29 -31.89
CA LEU A 92 12.39 -15.61 -32.37
C LEU A 92 11.96 -16.65 -31.34
N GLU A 93 11.07 -17.54 -31.73
CA GLU A 93 10.65 -18.72 -30.99
C GLU A 93 11.42 -19.92 -31.54
N THR A 94 12.09 -20.67 -30.68
CA THR A 94 12.81 -21.90 -31.06
C THR A 94 12.24 -23.08 -30.30
N ASN A 95 11.73 -24.07 -31.03
CA ASN A 95 11.23 -25.31 -30.43
C ASN A 95 12.40 -26.22 -30.07
N SER A 96 12.32 -26.90 -28.95
CA SER A 96 13.29 -27.88 -28.46
C SER A 96 12.53 -29.03 -27.82
N LYS A 97 13.00 -30.26 -28.00
CA LYS A 97 12.40 -31.44 -27.37
C LYS A 97 13.28 -31.94 -26.25
N THR A 98 12.68 -32.29 -25.12
CA THR A 98 13.38 -32.86 -23.96
C THR A 98 12.69 -34.10 -23.44
N SER A 99 13.46 -35.06 -22.97
CA SER A 99 13.00 -36.15 -22.13
C SER A 99 13.81 -36.10 -20.85
N SER A 100 13.14 -35.97 -19.70
CA SER A 100 13.77 -35.97 -18.37
C SER A 100 13.06 -37.00 -17.49
N GLU A 101 13.79 -37.55 -16.51
CA GLU A 101 13.22 -38.41 -15.48
C GLU A 101 12.07 -37.72 -14.72
N LEU A 102 12.08 -36.38 -14.66
CA LEU A 102 11.02 -35.55 -14.07
C LEU A 102 9.70 -35.62 -14.83
N PHE A 103 9.76 -35.95 -16.12
CA PHE A 103 8.62 -36.05 -17.02
C PHE A 103 8.33 -37.51 -17.37
N GLU A 104 8.73 -38.45 -16.53
CA GLU A 104 8.60 -39.90 -16.79
C GLU A 104 9.23 -40.33 -18.13
N ASN A 105 10.22 -39.56 -18.61
CA ASN A 105 10.85 -39.67 -19.93
C ASN A 105 9.91 -39.42 -21.12
N ASP A 106 8.73 -38.84 -20.91
CA ASP A 106 7.89 -38.36 -22.01
C ASP A 106 8.52 -37.13 -22.67
N PRO A 107 8.56 -37.07 -24.02
CA PRO A 107 9.07 -35.91 -24.73
C PRO A 107 8.19 -34.67 -24.47
N ILE A 108 8.78 -33.65 -23.87
CA ILE A 108 8.16 -32.34 -23.67
C ILE A 108 8.71 -31.34 -24.68
N ASP A 109 7.81 -30.54 -25.24
CA ASP A 109 8.15 -29.41 -26.08
C ASP A 109 8.48 -28.19 -25.21
N PHE A 110 9.70 -27.68 -25.37
CA PHE A 110 10.18 -26.44 -24.76
C PHE A 110 10.35 -25.36 -25.82
N LYS A 111 9.89 -24.14 -25.54
CA LYS A 111 10.09 -22.99 -26.43
C LYS A 111 11.04 -21.99 -25.82
N SER A 112 12.17 -21.75 -26.48
CA SER A 112 13.07 -20.63 -26.16
C SER A 112 12.62 -19.39 -26.90
N PHE A 113 12.70 -18.23 -26.23
CA PHE A 113 12.30 -16.96 -26.83
C PHE A 113 13.44 -15.95 -26.82
N PHE A 114 13.76 -15.38 -27.98
CA PHE A 114 14.75 -14.32 -28.13
C PHE A 114 14.10 -13.08 -28.72
N SER A 115 14.30 -11.93 -28.10
CA SER A 115 13.94 -10.63 -28.67
C SER A 115 15.17 -9.97 -29.26
N GLU A 116 15.08 -9.58 -30.51
CA GLU A 116 16.04 -8.71 -31.17
C GLU A 116 15.38 -7.34 -31.40
N LYS A 117 15.95 -6.28 -30.86
CA LYS A 117 15.48 -4.90 -31.02
C LYS A 117 16.53 -4.08 -31.73
N GLU A 118 16.13 -3.37 -32.76
CA GLU A 118 16.98 -2.49 -33.54
C GLU A 118 16.35 -1.09 -33.63
N LYS A 119 17.12 -0.07 -33.26
CA LYS A 119 16.75 1.34 -33.37
C LYS A 119 17.78 2.02 -34.25
N GLU A 120 17.33 2.70 -35.31
CA GLU A 120 18.17 3.45 -36.23
C GLU A 120 17.63 4.87 -36.41
N ILE A 121 18.53 5.85 -36.37
CA ILE A 121 18.29 7.23 -36.79
C ILE A 121 19.21 7.50 -37.96
N ALA A 122 18.66 7.89 -39.10
CA ALA A 122 19.42 8.17 -40.30
C ALA A 122 19.14 9.58 -40.83
N ARG A 123 20.17 10.29 -41.29
CA ARG A 123 20.04 11.62 -41.88
C ARG A 123 19.71 11.50 -43.37
N ILE A 124 18.71 12.24 -43.80
CA ILE A 124 18.38 12.42 -45.21
C ILE A 124 19.28 13.52 -45.77
N THR A 125 20.20 13.15 -46.66
CA THR A 125 21.08 14.07 -47.38
C THR A 125 20.67 14.10 -48.85
N LYS A 126 20.75 15.27 -49.49
CA LYS A 126 20.54 15.40 -50.93
C LYS A 126 21.88 15.29 -51.65
N ASN A 127 22.03 14.33 -52.56
CA ASN A 127 23.17 14.27 -53.47
C ASN A 127 22.92 15.09 -54.74
N ALA A 128 24.00 15.43 -55.45
CA ALA A 128 24.03 16.30 -56.64
C ALA A 128 23.25 15.78 -57.87
N GLY A 129 22.57 14.63 -57.76
CA GLY A 129 21.73 14.06 -58.81
C GLY A 129 20.46 13.44 -58.22
N ASP A 130 19.56 14.27 -57.70
CA ASP A 130 18.17 14.00 -57.28
C ASP A 130 17.86 12.80 -56.35
N LEU A 131 18.84 11.96 -56.01
CA LEU A 131 18.69 10.84 -55.10
C LEU A 131 18.90 11.32 -53.66
N LYS A 132 17.88 11.12 -52.82
CA LYS A 132 18.00 11.31 -51.37
C LYS A 132 18.75 10.11 -50.79
N GLU A 133 19.92 10.36 -50.23
CA GLU A 133 20.71 9.35 -49.53
C GLU A 133 20.35 9.36 -48.04
N VAL A 134 20.14 8.18 -47.47
CA VAL A 134 19.80 7.99 -46.06
C VAL A 134 21.02 7.42 -45.37
N ILE A 135 21.69 8.24 -44.55
CA ILE A 135 22.95 7.89 -43.90
C ILE A 135 22.68 7.60 -42.41
N PRO A 136 22.88 6.37 -41.91
CA PRO A 136 22.66 6.06 -40.50
C PRO A 136 23.62 6.84 -39.60
N ILE A 137 23.06 7.59 -38.64
CA ILE A 137 23.78 8.41 -37.65
C ILE A 137 23.94 7.64 -36.34
N GLU A 138 22.88 6.94 -35.93
CA GLU A 138 22.83 6.16 -34.70
C GLU A 138 22.14 4.84 -35.02
N ARG A 139 22.78 3.72 -34.67
CA ARG A 139 22.16 2.39 -34.78
C ARG A 139 22.48 1.60 -33.53
N THR A 140 21.44 1.14 -32.84
CA THR A 140 21.54 0.29 -31.65
C THR A 140 20.84 -1.02 -31.93
N ARG A 141 21.52 -2.14 -31.67
CA ARG A 141 20.97 -3.50 -31.78
C ARG A 141 21.14 -4.23 -30.45
N ILE A 142 20.05 -4.73 -29.89
CA ILE A 142 20.02 -5.45 -28.62
C ILE A 142 19.38 -6.81 -28.88
N VAL A 143 20.04 -7.88 -28.45
CA VAL A 143 19.49 -9.24 -28.47
C VAL A 143 19.38 -9.73 -27.03
N GLU A 144 18.20 -10.17 -26.63
CA GLU A 144 17.88 -10.55 -25.27
C GLU A 144 17.09 -11.87 -25.26
N ARG A 145 17.42 -12.78 -24.34
CA ARG A 145 16.62 -13.99 -24.11
C ARG A 145 15.49 -13.67 -23.14
N LEU A 146 14.26 -13.97 -23.53
CA LEU A 146 13.05 -13.67 -22.76
C LEU A 146 12.77 -14.77 -21.72
N LYS A 147 13.65 -14.89 -20.73
CA LYS A 147 13.56 -15.92 -19.66
C LYS A 147 12.22 -15.88 -18.90
N ASN A 148 11.62 -14.70 -18.75
CA ASN A 148 10.32 -14.57 -18.08
C ASN A 148 9.20 -15.28 -18.85
N LEU A 149 9.21 -15.22 -20.19
CA LEU A 149 8.25 -15.98 -21.01
C LEU A 149 8.52 -17.49 -20.92
N GLU A 150 9.78 -17.87 -20.80
CA GLU A 150 10.16 -19.27 -20.57
C GLU A 150 9.68 -19.79 -19.21
N LYS A 151 9.84 -18.99 -18.15
CA LYS A 151 9.33 -19.29 -16.80
C LYS A 151 7.81 -19.49 -16.80
N LEU A 152 7.07 -18.61 -17.47
CA LEU A 152 5.61 -18.69 -17.55
C LEU A 152 5.09 -19.98 -18.20
N GLN A 153 5.85 -20.59 -19.12
CA GLN A 153 5.45 -21.87 -19.75
C GLN A 153 5.38 -23.02 -18.73
N PHE A 154 6.23 -23.00 -17.71
CA PHE A 154 6.36 -24.08 -16.72
C PHE A 154 5.82 -23.72 -15.35
N GLU A 155 5.37 -22.48 -15.14
CA GLU A 155 4.86 -22.04 -13.85
C GLU A 155 3.77 -22.97 -13.30
N SER A 156 2.78 -23.31 -14.13
CA SER A 156 1.68 -24.20 -13.71
C SER A 156 2.20 -25.60 -13.34
N PHE A 157 3.08 -26.17 -14.17
CA PHE A 157 3.72 -27.45 -13.87
C PHE A 157 4.53 -27.41 -12.57
N PHE A 158 5.31 -26.35 -12.35
CA PHE A 158 6.09 -26.19 -11.11
C PHE A 158 5.19 -26.06 -9.88
N LYS A 159 4.06 -25.35 -9.98
CA LYS A 159 3.06 -25.29 -8.92
C LYS A 159 2.45 -26.67 -8.60
N ASP A 160 2.26 -27.54 -9.58
CA ASP A 160 1.70 -28.88 -9.36
C ASP A 160 2.70 -29.83 -8.68
N ILE A 161 4.00 -29.70 -8.96
CA ILE A 161 5.03 -30.57 -8.36
C ILE A 161 5.60 -30.03 -7.05
N ALA A 162 5.53 -28.72 -6.80
CA ALA A 162 6.10 -28.09 -5.59
C ALA A 162 5.54 -28.67 -4.27
N PRO A 163 4.24 -29.00 -4.14
CA PRO A 163 3.68 -29.63 -2.94
C PRO A 163 4.31 -30.99 -2.58
N ARG A 164 5.02 -31.65 -3.51
CA ARG A 164 5.76 -32.89 -3.20
C ARG A 164 6.96 -32.65 -2.28
N LYS A 165 7.45 -31.41 -2.18
CA LYS A 165 8.48 -31.01 -1.22
C LYS A 165 7.79 -30.51 0.07
N PRO A 166 8.26 -30.92 1.24
CA PRO A 166 7.73 -30.39 2.49
C PRO A 166 8.09 -28.91 2.64
N ILE A 167 7.26 -28.14 3.33
CA ILE A 167 7.41 -26.67 3.39
C ILE A 167 8.77 -26.17 3.88
N TYR A 168 9.45 -26.91 4.77
CA TYR A 168 10.75 -26.52 5.30
C TYR A 168 11.88 -26.57 4.27
N ASP A 169 11.71 -27.33 3.18
CA ASP A 169 12.63 -27.35 2.04
C ASP A 169 12.26 -26.28 0.99
N ARG A 170 11.01 -25.80 1.03
CA ARG A 170 10.47 -24.80 0.09
C ARG A 170 10.78 -23.37 0.54
N VAL A 171 10.71 -23.09 1.84
CA VAL A 171 10.97 -21.76 2.40
C VAL A 171 11.64 -21.83 3.77
N SER A 172 12.62 -20.94 3.96
CA SER A 172 13.33 -20.83 5.24
C SER A 172 12.72 -19.77 6.15
N LYS A 173 12.90 -19.92 7.46
CA LYS A 173 12.46 -18.91 8.45
C LYS A 173 13.08 -17.54 8.18
N ASN A 174 14.38 -17.49 7.91
CA ASN A 174 15.11 -16.24 7.69
C ASN A 174 14.60 -15.51 6.44
N GLU A 175 14.22 -16.25 5.41
CA GLU A 175 13.67 -15.66 4.21
C GLU A 175 12.31 -15.01 4.43
N ILE A 176 11.41 -15.67 5.18
CA ILE A 176 10.12 -15.08 5.57
C ILE A 176 10.37 -13.80 6.37
N GLU A 177 11.29 -13.83 7.33
CA GLU A 177 11.63 -12.68 8.17
C GLU A 177 12.20 -11.51 7.36
N LEU A 178 13.13 -11.76 6.44
CA LEU A 178 13.69 -10.72 5.56
C LEU A 178 12.64 -10.13 4.61
N ASN A 179 11.78 -10.97 4.04
CA ASN A 179 10.68 -10.50 3.18
C ASN A 179 9.68 -9.66 4.00
N LEU A 180 9.28 -10.12 5.17
CA LEU A 180 8.38 -9.38 6.07
C LEU A 180 8.97 -8.03 6.47
N GLU A 181 10.22 -8.00 6.92
CA GLU A 181 10.88 -6.75 7.32
C GLU A 181 10.91 -5.74 6.16
N ASN A 182 11.30 -6.19 4.96
CA ASN A 182 11.39 -5.32 3.79
C ASN A 182 10.01 -4.81 3.35
N GLU A 183 9.02 -5.69 3.20
CA GLU A 183 7.68 -5.31 2.71
C GLU A 183 6.90 -4.47 3.72
N LEU A 184 7.02 -4.76 5.02
CA LEU A 184 6.39 -3.96 6.08
C LEU A 184 7.03 -2.56 6.17
N ARG A 185 8.36 -2.48 6.14
CA ARG A 185 9.08 -1.20 6.19
C ARG A 185 8.82 -0.35 4.95
N ASN A 186 8.75 -0.95 3.76
CA ASN A 186 8.40 -0.24 2.52
C ASN A 186 7.01 0.41 2.57
N ARG A 187 6.10 -0.11 3.41
CA ARG A 187 4.78 0.46 3.65
C ARG A 187 4.69 1.35 4.89
N GLY A 188 5.82 1.63 5.54
CA GLY A 188 5.87 2.46 6.74
C GLY A 188 5.29 1.76 7.99
N VAL A 189 5.21 0.43 7.98
CA VAL A 189 4.79 -0.38 9.12
C VAL A 189 6.04 -0.78 9.92
N ASP A 190 6.51 0.13 10.77
CA ASP A 190 7.67 -0.08 11.65
C ASP A 190 7.22 -0.43 13.07
N THR A 191 6.84 -1.70 13.26
CA THR A 191 6.42 -2.24 14.56
C THR A 191 6.88 -3.69 14.68
N ASP A 192 7.20 -4.09 15.91
CA ASP A 192 7.48 -5.48 16.24
C ASP A 192 6.33 -6.38 15.78
N TYR A 193 6.68 -7.50 15.16
CA TYR A 193 5.76 -8.51 14.65
C TYR A 193 6.21 -9.91 15.06
N GLU A 194 5.26 -10.83 15.10
CA GLU A 194 5.49 -12.26 15.31
C GLU A 194 4.76 -13.00 14.20
N PHE A 195 5.37 -14.05 13.65
CA PHE A 195 4.78 -14.79 12.52
C PHE A 195 4.81 -16.29 12.74
N GLY A 196 3.90 -17.00 12.08
CA GLY A 196 3.91 -18.45 12.00
C GLY A 196 3.21 -18.93 10.74
N VAL A 197 3.73 -20.01 10.16
CA VAL A 197 3.10 -20.69 9.03
C VAL A 197 2.28 -21.87 9.52
N TYR A 198 1.06 -21.97 9.03
CA TYR A 198 0.10 -23.03 9.32
C TYR A 198 -0.19 -23.86 8.09
N GLU A 199 -0.39 -25.16 8.29
CA GLU A 199 -0.84 -26.12 7.29
C GLU A 199 -2.16 -26.69 7.81
N ASP A 200 -3.27 -26.47 7.12
CA ASP A 200 -4.61 -26.94 7.53
C ASP A 200 -4.98 -26.65 9.00
N GLY A 201 -4.52 -25.51 9.53
CA GLY A 201 -4.77 -25.09 10.91
C GLY A 201 -3.78 -25.63 11.95
N LEU A 202 -2.82 -26.46 11.55
CA LEU A 202 -1.73 -26.94 12.40
C LEU A 202 -0.48 -26.05 12.24
N ALA A 203 0.13 -25.67 13.36
CA ALA A 203 1.33 -24.84 13.34
C ALA A 203 2.54 -25.64 12.86
N THR A 204 3.24 -25.14 11.84
CA THR A 204 4.51 -25.72 11.36
C THR A 204 5.69 -25.27 12.23
N LYS A 205 6.89 -25.79 11.94
CA LYS A 205 8.14 -25.34 12.59
C LYS A 205 8.59 -23.94 12.15
N LEU A 206 8.01 -23.38 11.08
CA LEU A 206 8.32 -22.07 10.54
C LEU A 206 7.56 -20.98 11.31
N ARG A 207 8.11 -20.61 12.48
CA ARG A 207 7.53 -19.60 13.37
C ARG A 207 8.60 -18.78 14.10
N SER A 208 8.24 -17.57 14.50
CA SER A 208 9.04 -16.77 15.42
C SER A 208 9.03 -17.38 16.83
N ASN A 209 10.07 -17.10 17.62
CA ASN A 209 10.32 -17.82 18.88
C ASN A 209 9.24 -17.55 19.95
N LYS A 210 8.48 -16.46 19.83
CA LYS A 210 7.47 -16.03 20.81
C LYS A 210 6.05 -16.06 20.25
N PHE A 211 5.83 -16.64 19.07
CA PHE A 211 4.53 -16.66 18.45
C PHE A 211 3.55 -17.57 19.21
N ARG A 212 2.47 -16.96 19.71
CA ARG A 212 1.30 -17.67 20.23
C ARG A 212 0.16 -17.45 19.25
N TYR A 213 -0.42 -18.55 18.77
CA TYR A 213 -1.63 -18.47 17.97
C TYR A 213 -2.73 -17.82 18.78
N GLU A 214 -3.25 -16.71 18.27
CA GLU A 214 -4.49 -16.12 18.73
C GLU A 214 -5.37 -15.97 17.50
N GLU A 215 -6.40 -16.83 17.41
CA GLU A 215 -7.30 -17.01 16.27
C GLU A 215 -7.94 -15.70 15.77
N ASN A 216 -7.94 -14.65 16.61
CA ASN A 216 -8.56 -13.35 16.33
C ASN A 216 -7.59 -12.15 16.29
N ARG A 217 -6.27 -12.36 16.33
CA ARG A 217 -5.29 -11.25 16.32
C ARG A 217 -4.27 -11.29 15.17
N GLY A 218 -4.28 -12.35 14.37
CA GLY A 218 -3.36 -12.51 13.24
C GLY A 218 -3.97 -12.02 11.91
N TYR A 219 -3.09 -11.58 11.01
CA TYR A 219 -3.39 -11.31 9.61
C TYR A 219 -3.00 -12.54 8.77
N PRO A 220 -3.96 -13.34 8.28
CA PRO A 220 -3.67 -14.52 7.48
C PRO A 220 -3.50 -14.18 6.00
N VAL A 221 -2.51 -14.77 5.35
CA VAL A 221 -2.31 -14.74 3.90
C VAL A 221 -1.93 -16.14 3.40
N PRO A 222 -2.53 -16.63 2.31
CA PRO A 222 -2.15 -17.91 1.71
C PRO A 222 -0.70 -17.89 1.22
N LEU A 223 0.03 -19.00 1.37
CA LEU A 223 1.37 -19.21 0.82
C LEU A 223 1.32 -20.34 -0.21
N PHE A 224 1.97 -20.14 -1.36
CA PHE A 224 2.05 -21.13 -2.43
C PHE A 224 0.68 -21.43 -3.05
N ILE A 225 0.10 -20.41 -3.69
CA ILE A 225 -1.20 -20.53 -4.35
C ILE A 225 -1.04 -21.43 -5.59
N ASP A 226 -1.89 -22.45 -5.68
CA ASP A 226 -1.95 -23.38 -6.79
C ASP A 226 -2.57 -22.75 -8.06
N ASN A 227 -2.81 -23.57 -9.09
CA ASN A 227 -3.40 -23.12 -10.35
C ASN A 227 -4.90 -22.77 -10.23
N GLU A 228 -5.58 -23.35 -9.25
CA GLU A 228 -7.00 -23.16 -8.93
C GLU A 228 -7.26 -22.00 -7.95
N GLY A 229 -6.22 -21.45 -7.33
CA GLY A 229 -6.31 -20.39 -6.32
C GLY A 229 -6.40 -20.90 -4.87
N ASN A 230 -6.19 -22.19 -4.62
CA ASN A 230 -6.14 -22.77 -3.28
C ASN A 230 -4.72 -22.79 -2.74
N SER A 231 -4.60 -23.05 -1.43
CA SER A 231 -3.35 -22.96 -0.69
C SER A 231 -3.45 -23.74 0.60
N ASP A 232 -2.62 -24.78 0.75
CA ASP A 232 -2.55 -25.61 1.96
C ASP A 232 -1.90 -24.86 3.13
N TYR A 233 -1.05 -23.88 2.81
CA TYR A 233 -0.28 -23.11 3.78
C TYR A 233 -0.81 -21.69 3.97
N LYS A 234 -0.77 -21.20 5.22
CA LYS A 234 -1.14 -19.83 5.55
C LYS A 234 -0.07 -19.19 6.42
N LEU A 235 0.46 -18.06 5.98
CA LEU A 235 1.29 -17.17 6.79
C LEU A 235 0.37 -16.33 7.67
N ILE A 236 0.58 -16.38 8.99
CA ILE A 236 -0.17 -15.58 9.95
C ILE A 236 0.82 -14.68 10.68
N VAL A 237 0.57 -13.38 10.63
CA VAL A 237 1.41 -12.36 11.30
C VAL A 237 0.60 -11.60 12.33
N ASN A 238 1.12 -11.48 13.54
CA ASN A 238 0.54 -10.75 14.66
C ASN A 238 1.42 -9.55 15.03
N PHE A 239 0.79 -8.46 15.48
CA PHE A 239 1.43 -7.21 15.86
C PHE A 239 1.11 -6.87 17.32
N PRO A 240 1.93 -7.34 18.29
CA PRO A 240 1.64 -7.16 19.72
C PRO A 240 1.51 -5.69 20.17
N LYS A 241 2.18 -4.78 19.46
CA LYS A 241 2.19 -3.33 19.75
C LYS A 241 1.34 -2.49 18.79
N LYS A 242 0.40 -3.11 18.05
CA LYS A 242 -0.46 -2.46 17.05
C LYS A 242 -1.12 -1.18 17.57
N GLU A 243 -1.83 -1.23 18.70
CA GLU A 243 -2.58 -0.08 19.23
C GLU A 243 -1.64 1.11 19.53
N LYS A 244 -0.50 0.84 20.16
CA LYS A 244 0.52 1.86 20.47
C LYS A 244 1.09 2.47 19.19
N PHE A 245 1.38 1.65 18.18
CA PHE A 245 1.88 2.11 16.89
C PHE A 245 0.84 3.02 16.18
N ILE A 246 -0.43 2.62 16.17
CA ILE A 246 -1.51 3.39 15.55
C ILE A 246 -1.68 4.75 16.22
N LEU A 247 -1.74 4.79 17.56
CA LEU A 247 -1.84 6.04 18.32
C LEU A 247 -0.61 6.94 18.11
N ALA A 248 0.60 6.36 18.05
CA ALA A 248 1.81 7.11 17.77
C ALA A 248 1.79 7.71 16.35
N SER A 249 1.27 6.97 15.37
CA SER A 249 1.18 7.41 13.99
C SER A 249 0.21 8.58 13.76
N ILE A 250 -0.80 8.74 14.62
CA ILE A 250 -1.74 9.88 14.58
C ILE A 250 -1.51 10.86 15.74
N SER A 251 -0.36 10.78 16.42
CA SER A 251 -0.05 11.59 17.60
C SER A 251 -0.16 13.09 17.34
N ASN A 252 0.26 13.56 16.16
CA ASN A 252 0.13 14.96 15.76
C ASN A 252 -1.33 15.41 15.69
N ILE A 253 -2.20 14.56 15.14
CA ILE A 253 -3.65 14.81 15.06
C ILE A 253 -4.26 14.83 16.47
N LEU A 254 -3.92 13.85 17.30
CA LEU A 254 -4.38 13.78 18.69
C LEU A 254 -3.94 14.99 19.51
N ALA A 255 -2.70 15.44 19.35
CA ALA A 255 -2.17 16.62 20.01
C ALA A 255 -2.91 17.90 19.58
N LEU A 256 -3.18 18.06 18.27
CA LEU A 256 -3.91 19.20 17.75
C LEU A 256 -5.36 19.23 18.27
N SER A 257 -6.05 18.07 18.30
CA SER A 257 -7.37 17.96 18.92
C SER A 257 -7.35 18.28 20.41
N ALA A 258 -6.34 17.83 21.15
CA ALA A 258 -6.21 18.13 22.57
C ALA A 258 -6.04 19.64 22.82
N VAL A 259 -5.18 20.32 22.04
CA VAL A 259 -5.02 21.78 22.10
C VAL A 259 -6.32 22.49 21.75
N PHE A 260 -7.04 22.02 20.73
CA PHE A 260 -8.30 22.63 20.32
C PHE A 260 -9.38 22.48 21.40
N ILE A 261 -9.49 21.30 22.03
CA ILE A 261 -10.37 21.06 23.18
C ILE A 261 -10.02 22.00 24.34
N LEU A 262 -8.73 22.19 24.64
CA LEU A 262 -8.28 23.11 25.67
C LEU A 262 -8.74 24.56 25.40
N ILE A 263 -8.60 25.03 24.16
CA ILE A 263 -9.04 26.37 23.75
C ILE A 263 -10.54 26.52 23.94
N ILE A 264 -11.35 25.53 23.54
CA ILE A 264 -12.80 25.54 23.72
C ILE A 264 -13.17 25.64 25.20
N ILE A 265 -12.51 24.85 26.06
CA ILE A 265 -12.74 24.86 27.50
C ILE A 265 -12.43 26.25 28.09
N LEU A 266 -11.29 26.85 27.72
CA LEU A 266 -10.89 28.18 28.18
C LEU A 266 -11.86 29.28 27.73
N ALA A 267 -12.28 29.24 26.46
CA ALA A 267 -13.25 30.19 25.92
C ALA A 267 -14.60 30.07 26.65
N PHE A 268 -15.06 28.85 26.92
CA PHE A 268 -16.30 28.62 27.64
C PHE A 268 -16.22 29.07 29.10
N ALA A 269 -15.12 28.77 29.79
CA ALA A 269 -14.88 29.23 31.16
C ALA A 269 -14.90 30.77 31.25
N SER A 270 -14.26 31.45 30.29
CA SER A 270 -14.28 32.92 30.21
C SER A 270 -15.69 33.47 29.96
N ALA A 271 -16.45 32.89 29.01
CA ALA A 271 -17.82 33.31 28.73
C ALA A 271 -18.74 33.12 29.94
N LEU A 272 -18.59 32.00 30.67
CA LEU A 272 -19.38 31.71 31.86
C LEU A 272 -19.03 32.69 33.00
N TYR A 273 -17.74 33.00 33.18
CA TYR A 273 -17.29 34.03 34.12
C TYR A 273 -17.89 35.42 33.79
N GLN A 274 -17.86 35.82 32.51
CA GLN A 274 -18.46 37.08 32.05
C GLN A 274 -19.97 37.12 32.29
N LEU A 275 -20.69 36.02 32.03
CA LEU A 275 -22.12 35.90 32.26
C LEU A 275 -22.48 36.06 33.73
N ILE A 276 -21.75 35.40 34.64
CA ILE A 276 -21.95 35.55 36.09
C ILE A 276 -21.70 37.00 36.53
N ARG A 277 -20.59 37.60 36.06
CA ARG A 277 -20.25 38.99 36.38
C ARG A 277 -21.30 39.98 35.86
N GLN A 278 -21.82 39.77 34.65
CA GLN A 278 -22.91 40.58 34.10
C GLN A 278 -24.19 40.48 34.94
N LYS A 279 -24.56 39.26 35.37
CA LYS A 279 -25.73 39.07 36.26
C LYS A 279 -25.56 39.79 37.58
N GLN A 280 -24.38 39.73 38.21
CA GLN A 280 -24.11 40.44 39.46
C GLN A 280 -24.18 41.96 39.29
N ILE A 281 -23.56 42.51 38.24
CA ILE A 281 -23.62 43.95 37.96
C ILE A 281 -25.06 44.39 37.66
N SER A 282 -25.83 43.57 36.93
CA SER A 282 -27.23 43.86 36.65
C SER A 282 -28.06 43.89 37.93
N ALA A 283 -27.87 42.94 38.84
CA ALA A 283 -28.57 42.90 40.12
C ALA A 283 -28.26 44.15 40.96
N ILE A 284 -26.98 44.51 41.11
CA ILE A 284 -26.56 45.71 41.83
C ILE A 284 -27.19 46.99 41.23
N LYS A 285 -27.24 47.10 39.89
CA LYS A 285 -27.89 48.24 39.23
C LYS A 285 -29.39 48.29 39.49
N THR A 286 -30.07 47.15 39.42
CA THR A 286 -31.51 47.06 39.70
C THR A 286 -31.80 47.44 41.15
N ASP A 287 -31.01 46.95 42.10
CA ASP A 287 -31.14 47.27 43.52
C ASP A 287 -30.89 48.75 43.78
N PHE A 288 -29.88 49.34 43.14
CA PHE A 288 -29.62 50.78 43.20
C PHE A 288 -30.80 51.61 42.68
N ILE A 289 -31.35 51.26 41.51
CA ILE A 289 -32.50 51.98 40.94
C ILE A 289 -33.72 51.85 41.85
N ASN A 290 -34.00 50.65 42.37
CA ASN A 290 -35.14 50.42 43.27
C ASN A 290 -34.98 51.20 44.57
N ASN A 291 -33.79 51.19 45.16
CA ASN A 291 -33.50 51.94 46.39
C ASN A 291 -33.64 53.44 46.17
N MET A 292 -33.03 53.99 45.12
CA MET A 292 -33.15 55.42 44.79
C MET A 292 -34.59 55.80 44.46
N THR A 293 -35.34 54.94 43.77
CA THR A 293 -36.77 55.19 43.48
C THR A 293 -37.58 55.30 44.77
N HIS A 294 -37.33 54.42 45.73
CA HIS A 294 -37.99 54.45 47.03
C HIS A 294 -37.65 55.72 47.82
N GLU A 295 -36.36 56.08 47.85
CA GLU A 295 -35.84 57.29 48.50
C GLU A 295 -36.40 58.57 47.89
N PHE A 296 -36.64 58.63 46.57
CA PHE A 296 -37.25 59.79 45.93
C PHE A 296 -38.78 59.82 46.06
N LYS A 297 -39.46 58.68 46.03
CA LYS A 297 -40.93 58.61 46.11
C LYS A 297 -41.46 59.13 47.45
N THR A 298 -40.74 58.86 48.54
CA THR A 298 -41.12 59.22 49.91
C THR A 298 -41.26 60.75 50.13
N PRO A 299 -40.26 61.59 49.82
CA PRO A 299 -40.38 63.04 49.94
C PRO A 299 -41.35 63.63 48.91
N ILE A 300 -41.41 63.10 47.68
CA ILE A 300 -42.40 63.55 46.68
C ILE A 300 -43.83 63.36 47.21
N ALA A 301 -44.14 62.19 47.77
CA ALA A 301 -45.44 61.93 48.37
C ALA A 301 -45.73 62.88 49.54
N THR A 302 -44.73 63.17 50.36
CA THR A 302 -44.86 64.11 51.50
C THR A 302 -45.15 65.54 51.05
N ILE A 303 -44.46 66.01 50.00
CA ILE A 303 -44.69 67.34 49.40
C ILE A 303 -46.10 67.42 48.79
N ASN A 304 -46.52 66.40 48.05
CA ASN A 304 -47.88 66.36 47.48
C ASN A 304 -48.95 66.38 48.58
N LEU A 305 -48.75 65.64 49.67
CA LEU A 305 -49.68 65.60 50.79
C LEU A 305 -49.77 66.95 51.52
N ALA A 306 -48.66 67.70 51.58
CA ALA A 306 -48.65 69.07 52.10
C ALA A 306 -49.32 70.08 51.14
N LEU A 307 -49.18 69.91 49.82
CA LEU A 307 -49.85 70.74 48.81
C LEU A 307 -51.35 70.51 48.78
N ASP A 308 -51.82 69.26 48.90
CA ASP A 308 -53.24 68.92 48.93
C ASP A 308 -53.95 69.42 50.21
N ALA A 309 -53.19 69.77 51.26
CA ALA A 309 -53.71 70.28 52.52
C ALA A 309 -53.82 71.82 52.58
N ILE A 310 -53.46 72.52 51.49
CA ILE A 310 -53.60 73.98 51.31
C ILE A 310 -54.77 74.26 50.37
#